data_AF-A0AAQ1SYK2-F1
#
_entry.id   AF-A0AAQ1SYK2-F1
#
_cell.length_a   1.000
_cell.length_b   1.000
_cell.length_c   1.000
_cell.angle_alpha   90.00
_cell.angle_beta   90.00
_cell.angle_gamma   90.00
#
_symmetry.space_group_name_H-M   'P 1'
#
loop_
_entity.id
_entity.type
_entity.pdbx_description
1 polymer ?
#
loop_
_entity_poly.entity_id
_entity_poly.type
_entity_poly.pdbx_seq_one_letter_code
_entity_poly.pdbx_strand_id
1 'polypeptide(L)'
;MKIKVINKSKHDLPKYQTAQSAGMDLYANIEAPITLQSLERRIIPTGLFIELPVGYEAQVRPRSGLAFKNGVTCLNSPGTIDADYRGEVGVILANLSKDEFTINDGDRIAQLVIAKHETAEWIPVESLEETERGAGGFGSSGVAKN
;
A
#
# COMPACT_ATOMS: atom_id res chain seq x y z
N MET A 1 -4.19 10.26 16.91
CA MET A 1 -3.21 9.15 16.99
C MET A 1 -1.82 9.70 16.73
N LYS A 2 -0.77 9.16 17.37
CA LYS A 2 0.63 9.52 17.12
C LYS A 2 1.40 8.25 16.76
N ILE A 3 2.28 8.31 15.77
CA ILE A 3 3.14 7.21 15.33
C ILE A 3 4.59 7.64 15.59
N LYS A 4 5.38 6.76 16.20
CA LYS A 4 6.83 7.03 16.34
C LYS A 4 7.50 6.67 15.02
N VAL A 5 8.43 7.51 14.57
CA VAL A 5 9.11 7.34 13.29
C VAL A 5 10.58 7.70 13.42
N ILE A 6 11.43 6.91 12.77
CA ILE A 6 12.81 7.28 12.44
C ILE A 6 12.82 7.58 10.94
N ASN A 7 13.25 8.79 10.58
CA ASN A 7 13.45 9.17 9.18
C ASN A 7 14.95 9.22 8.90
N LYS A 8 15.43 8.27 8.09
CA LYS A 8 16.80 8.23 7.56
C LYS A 8 16.86 8.66 6.09
N SER A 9 15.74 9.10 5.52
CA SER A 9 15.69 9.58 4.14
C SER A 9 16.25 10.99 4.02
N LYS A 10 16.50 11.39 2.77
CA LYS A 10 16.86 12.77 2.40
C LYS A 10 15.64 13.70 2.36
N HIS A 11 14.43 13.18 2.58
CA HIS A 11 13.16 13.84 2.35
C HIS A 11 12.41 14.13 3.65
N ASP A 12 11.53 15.12 3.62
CA ASP A 12 10.64 15.42 4.75
C ASP A 12 9.72 14.23 5.08
N LEU A 13 9.21 14.21 6.31
CA LEU A 13 8.21 13.23 6.71
C LEU A 13 6.95 13.34 5.80
N PRO A 14 6.35 12.21 5.39
CA PRO A 14 5.08 12.19 4.69
C PRO A 14 4.01 13.02 5.40
N LYS A 15 3.23 13.76 4.63
CA LYS A 15 2.13 14.59 5.13
C LYS A 15 0.85 14.32 4.37
N TYR A 16 -0.26 14.51 5.08
CA TYR A 16 -1.58 14.61 4.46
C TYR A 16 -1.62 15.86 3.59
N GLN A 17 -1.86 15.68 2.29
CA GLN A 17 -1.80 16.80 1.32
C GLN A 17 -2.99 17.75 1.47
N THR A 18 -4.13 17.25 1.96
CA THR A 18 -5.31 18.02 2.30
C THR A 18 -5.88 17.56 3.63
N ALA A 19 -6.73 18.39 4.24
CA ALA A 19 -7.39 18.08 5.51
C ALA A 19 -8.25 16.79 5.49
N GLN A 20 -8.66 16.34 4.30
CA GLN A 20 -9.51 15.15 4.11
C GLN A 20 -8.77 13.99 3.42
N SER A 21 -7.45 14.11 3.24
CA SER A 21 -6.66 13.03 2.66
C SER A 21 -6.63 11.82 3.59
N ALA A 22 -6.90 10.63 3.06
CA ALA A 22 -6.84 9.39 3.84
C ALA A 22 -5.41 8.89 4.06
N GLY A 23 -4.50 9.20 3.13
CA GLY A 23 -3.12 8.73 3.15
C GLY A 23 -2.09 9.85 3.01
N MET A 24 -0.85 9.51 3.32
CA MET A 24 0.33 10.36 3.20
C MET A 24 1.22 9.84 2.07
N ASP A 25 1.65 10.71 1.16
CA ASP A 25 2.51 10.30 0.04
C ASP A 25 3.90 9.82 0.55
N LEU A 26 4.33 8.64 0.12
CA LEU A 26 5.66 8.08 0.38
C LEU A 26 6.63 8.47 -0.73
N TYR A 27 7.83 8.90 -0.35
CA TYR A 27 8.89 9.32 -1.26
C TYR A 27 9.88 8.18 -1.52
N ALA A 28 10.37 8.06 -2.75
CA ALA A 28 11.52 7.22 -3.06
C ALA A 28 12.79 7.82 -2.44
N ASN A 29 13.54 7.04 -1.66
CA ASN A 29 14.81 7.45 -1.08
C ASN A 29 15.95 6.63 -1.71
N ILE A 30 16.40 7.05 -2.88
CA ILE A 30 17.36 6.30 -3.72
C ILE A 30 18.58 7.15 -4.07
N GLU A 31 19.71 6.51 -4.36
CA GLU A 31 20.96 7.21 -4.72
C GLU A 31 21.05 7.56 -6.21
N ALA A 32 20.50 6.70 -7.06
CA ALA A 32 20.44 6.88 -8.51
C ALA A 32 19.05 6.46 -9.02
N PRO A 33 18.60 6.99 -10.18
CA PRO A 33 17.32 6.61 -10.77
C PRO A 33 17.21 5.10 -11.02
N ILE A 34 16.00 4.57 -10.82
CA ILE A 34 15.68 3.16 -11.06
C ILE A 34 14.64 3.09 -12.18
N THR A 35 14.99 2.47 -13.29
CA THR A 35 14.05 2.21 -14.39
C THR A 35 13.43 0.83 -14.25
N LEU A 36 12.10 0.77 -14.26
CA LEU A 36 11.32 -0.46 -14.34
C LEU A 36 10.93 -0.72 -15.79
N GLN A 37 11.44 -1.80 -16.35
CA GLN A 37 10.98 -2.32 -17.62
C GLN A 37 9.54 -2.87 -17.51
N SER A 38 8.90 -3.11 -18.65
CA SER A 38 7.57 -3.74 -18.67
C SER A 38 7.60 -5.07 -17.89
N LEU A 39 6.62 -5.26 -17.00
CA LEU A 39 6.47 -6.40 -16.09
C LEU A 39 7.58 -6.58 -15.04
N GLU A 40 8.50 -5.62 -14.94
CA GLU A 40 9.52 -5.61 -13.89
C GLU A 40 8.93 -5.14 -12.54
N ARG A 41 9.59 -5.58 -11.46
CA ARG A 41 9.28 -5.17 -10.09
C ARG A 41 10.53 -4.91 -9.28
N ARG A 42 10.46 -3.92 -8.38
CA ARG A 42 11.51 -3.60 -7.41
C ARG A 42 10.90 -3.18 -6.09
N ILE A 43 11.64 -3.42 -5.01
CA ILE A 43 11.38 -2.78 -3.72
C ILE A 43 12.09 -1.43 -3.76
N ILE A 44 11.32 -0.36 -3.59
CA ILE A 44 11.86 1.00 -3.52
C ILE A 44 11.92 1.43 -2.05
N PRO A 45 13.11 1.74 -1.51
CA PRO A 45 13.28 2.21 -0.14
C PRO A 45 12.65 3.58 0.06
N THR A 46 12.17 3.85 1.28
CA THR A 46 11.60 5.15 1.67
C THR A 46 12.44 5.88 2.71
N GLY A 47 13.37 5.19 3.36
CA GLY A 47 14.14 5.66 4.50
C GLY A 47 13.33 5.79 5.80
N LEU A 48 12.08 5.33 5.83
CA LEU A 48 11.19 5.44 6.99
C LEU A 48 11.14 4.14 7.77
N PHE A 49 11.20 4.26 9.10
CA PHE A 49 11.03 3.16 10.04
C PHE A 49 9.96 3.60 11.04
N ILE A 50 8.90 2.83 11.20
CA ILE A 50 7.73 3.24 12.00
C ILE A 50 7.46 2.26 13.13
N GLU A 51 6.82 2.77 14.17
CA GLU A 51 6.27 1.99 15.27
C GLU A 51 4.80 2.34 15.41
N LEU A 52 3.94 1.38 15.08
CA LEU A 52 2.49 1.52 15.18
C LEU A 52 2.00 1.00 16.54
N PRO A 53 0.90 1.56 17.07
CA PRO A 53 0.21 0.97 18.20
C PRO A 53 -0.41 -0.39 17.83
N VAL A 54 -0.52 -1.30 18.79
CA VAL A 54 -1.25 -2.56 18.63
C VAL A 54 -2.71 -2.29 18.21
N GLY A 55 -3.25 -3.10 17.30
CA GLY A 55 -4.58 -2.93 16.71
C GLY A 55 -4.61 -2.01 15.49
N TYR A 56 -3.44 -1.60 14.99
CA TYR A 56 -3.30 -0.81 13.78
C TYR A 56 -2.27 -1.43 12.83
N GLU A 57 -2.55 -1.33 11.54
CA GLU A 57 -1.60 -1.58 10.46
C GLU A 57 -1.39 -0.29 9.66
N ALA A 58 -0.27 -0.19 8.96
CA ALA A 58 -0.11 0.78 7.90
C ALA A 58 -0.19 0.09 6.53
N GLN A 59 -0.98 0.65 5.64
CA GLN A 59 -1.25 0.11 4.33
C GLN A 59 -0.59 0.96 3.26
N VAL A 60 0.38 0.38 2.55
CA VAL A 60 1.00 0.96 1.36
C VAL A 60 0.07 0.72 0.17
N ARG A 61 -0.47 1.79 -0.40
CA ARG A 61 -1.43 1.76 -1.51
C ARG A 61 -0.89 2.51 -2.74
N PRO A 62 -1.29 2.11 -3.97
CA PRO A 62 -0.91 2.81 -5.19
C PRO A 62 -1.49 4.22 -5.23
N ARG A 63 -0.80 5.13 -5.93
CA ARG A 63 -1.32 6.46 -6.28
C ARG A 63 -2.07 6.35 -7.60
N SER A 64 -3.31 6.84 -7.65
CA SER A 64 -4.17 6.71 -8.84
C SER A 64 -3.55 7.31 -10.10
N GLY A 65 -2.80 8.41 -9.96
CA GLY A 65 -2.08 9.04 -11.08
C GLY A 65 -1.04 8.12 -11.72
N LEU A 66 -0.22 7.43 -10.91
CA LEU A 66 0.80 6.49 -11.40
C LEU A 66 0.14 5.25 -12.02
N ALA A 67 -0.91 4.73 -11.38
CA ALA A 67 -1.63 3.57 -11.87
C ALA A 67 -2.27 3.83 -13.24
N PHE A 68 -2.99 4.95 -13.39
CA PHE A 68 -3.72 5.25 -14.62
C PHE A 68 -2.79 5.74 -15.75
N LYS A 69 -1.84 6.63 -15.46
CA LYS A 69 -1.02 7.28 -16.50
C LYS A 69 0.20 6.46 -16.91
N ASN A 70 0.75 5.65 -16.00
CA ASN A 70 2.02 4.95 -16.21
C ASN A 70 1.89 3.44 -16.05
N GLY A 71 0.72 2.91 -15.69
CA GLY A 71 0.55 1.48 -15.40
C GLY A 71 1.39 0.98 -14.22
N VAL A 72 1.81 1.88 -13.32
CA VAL A 72 2.65 1.53 -12.16
C VAL A 72 1.78 1.35 -10.93
N THR A 73 1.96 0.22 -10.24
CA THR A 73 1.18 -0.12 -9.05
C THR A 73 2.07 -0.64 -7.92
N CYS A 74 1.53 -0.71 -6.71
CA CYS A 74 2.12 -1.48 -5.62
C CYS A 74 1.69 -2.95 -5.80
N LEU A 75 2.63 -3.85 -6.06
CA LEU A 75 2.36 -5.24 -6.44
C LEU A 75 1.61 -6.01 -5.36
N ASN A 76 1.93 -5.75 -4.08
CA ASN A 76 1.29 -6.36 -2.92
C ASN A 76 0.13 -5.52 -2.37
N SER A 77 -0.48 -4.63 -3.17
CA SER A 77 -1.48 -3.69 -2.67
C SER A 77 -2.75 -4.37 -2.12
N PRO A 78 -3.28 -3.92 -0.96
CA PRO A 78 -2.61 -3.02 -0.01
C PRO A 78 -1.44 -3.75 0.68
N GLY A 79 -0.25 -3.14 0.67
CA GLY A 79 0.91 -3.69 1.37
C GLY A 79 0.81 -3.44 2.86
N THR A 80 0.76 -4.51 3.66
CA THR A 80 0.62 -4.43 5.12
C THR A 80 1.97 -4.22 5.81
N ILE A 81 2.02 -3.24 6.71
CA ILE A 81 3.08 -3.01 7.68
C ILE A 81 2.51 -3.27 9.07
N ASP A 82 2.99 -4.33 9.73
CA ASP A 82 2.54 -4.77 11.04
C ASP A 82 3.03 -3.89 12.18
N ALA A 83 2.32 -3.93 13.32
CA ALA A 83 2.64 -3.09 14.48
C ALA A 83 3.95 -3.45 15.19
N ASP A 84 4.43 -4.68 15.03
CA ASP A 84 5.70 -5.16 15.55
C ASP A 84 6.87 -5.01 14.55
N TYR A 85 6.59 -4.57 13.31
CA TYR A 85 7.63 -4.32 12.32
C TYR A 85 8.46 -3.07 12.68
N ARG A 86 9.78 -3.20 12.63
CA ARG A 86 10.75 -2.09 12.86
C ARG A 86 11.78 -1.96 11.75
N GLY A 87 11.60 -2.70 10.64
CA GLY A 87 12.43 -2.54 9.46
C GLY A 87 12.03 -1.30 8.66
N GLU A 88 12.69 -1.12 7.53
CA GLU A 88 12.39 -0.01 6.62
C GLU A 88 11.08 -0.26 5.88
N VAL A 89 10.21 0.75 5.82
CA VAL A 89 9.02 0.73 4.97
C VAL A 89 9.48 0.74 3.50
N GLY A 90 9.31 -0.38 2.81
CA GLY A 90 9.58 -0.52 1.39
C GLY A 90 8.30 -0.48 0.55
N VAL A 91 8.38 0.06 -0.67
CA VAL A 91 7.29 0.04 -1.64
C VAL A 91 7.61 -0.95 -2.75
N ILE A 92 6.84 -2.03 -2.88
CA ILE A 92 7.01 -3.02 -3.95
C ILE A 92 6.32 -2.50 -5.21
N LEU A 93 7.02 -1.76 -6.05
CA LEU A 93 6.46 -1.27 -7.31
C LEU A 93 6.57 -2.33 -8.40
N ALA A 94 5.53 -2.41 -9.24
CA ALA A 94 5.53 -3.15 -10.49
C ALA A 94 5.05 -2.26 -11.63
N ASN A 95 5.70 -2.39 -12.79
CA ASN A 95 5.28 -1.74 -14.02
C ASN A 95 4.44 -2.71 -14.86
N LEU A 96 3.14 -2.45 -14.97
CA LEU A 96 2.20 -3.25 -15.76
C LEU A 96 1.94 -2.65 -17.15
N SER A 97 2.60 -1.54 -17.49
CA SER A 97 2.52 -0.95 -18.83
C SER A 97 3.50 -1.61 -19.80
N LYS A 98 3.45 -1.20 -21.07
CA LYS A 98 4.41 -1.61 -22.10
C LYS A 98 5.62 -0.68 -22.18
N ASP A 99 5.53 0.50 -21.59
CA ASP A 99 6.57 1.52 -21.63
C ASP A 99 7.46 1.39 -20.39
N GLU A 100 8.70 1.84 -20.47
CA GLU A 100 9.56 1.91 -19.29
C GLU A 100 9.12 3.03 -18.34
N PHE A 101 9.36 2.85 -17.04
CA PHE A 101 9.07 3.87 -16.04
C PHE A 101 10.28 4.12 -15.15
N THR A 102 10.80 5.34 -15.15
CA THR A 102 11.94 5.74 -14.33
C THR A 102 11.48 6.43 -13.06
N ILE A 103 11.93 5.89 -11.93
CA ILE A 103 11.73 6.43 -10.59
C ILE A 103 12.97 7.24 -10.22
N ASN A 104 12.77 8.48 -9.82
CA ASN A 104 13.81 9.37 -9.34
C ASN A 104 13.76 9.50 -7.82
N ASP A 105 14.87 9.92 -7.22
CA ASP A 105 14.91 10.28 -5.81
C ASP A 105 13.90 11.40 -5.52
N GLY A 106 13.13 11.26 -4.44
CA GLY A 106 12.09 12.21 -4.05
C GLY A 106 10.78 12.08 -4.82
N ASP A 107 10.64 11.14 -5.76
CA ASP A 107 9.36 10.87 -6.39
C ASP A 107 8.35 10.32 -5.39
N ARG A 108 7.10 10.81 -5.48
CA ARG A 108 5.98 10.29 -4.68
C ARG A 108 5.47 9.00 -5.32
N ILE A 109 5.83 7.87 -4.76
CA ILE A 109 5.67 6.55 -5.41
C ILE A 109 4.47 5.74 -4.91
N ALA A 110 4.01 5.99 -3.68
CA ALA A 110 2.87 5.32 -3.06
C ALA A 110 2.22 6.25 -2.03
N GLN A 111 1.16 5.79 -1.39
CA GLN A 111 0.56 6.46 -0.24
C GLN A 111 0.41 5.49 0.93
N LEU A 112 0.62 5.98 2.14
CA LEU A 112 0.47 5.23 3.39
C LEU A 112 -0.85 5.61 4.07
N VAL A 113 -1.73 4.64 4.30
CA VAL A 113 -2.98 4.80 5.06
C VAL A 113 -2.86 4.02 6.36
N ILE A 114 -3.20 4.63 7.50
CA ILE A 114 -3.23 3.91 8.77
C ILE A 114 -4.63 3.38 9.01
N ALA A 115 -4.75 2.08 9.22
CA ALA A 115 -6.03 1.39 9.38
C ALA A 115 -6.08 0.67 10.73
N LYS A 116 -7.24 0.71 11.39
CA LYS A 116 -7.51 -0.13 12.56
C LYS A 116 -7.87 -1.52 12.06
N HIS A 117 -7.36 -2.55 12.72
CA HIS A 117 -7.78 -3.94 12.51
C HIS A 117 -8.11 -4.58 13.86
N GLU A 118 -8.79 -5.72 13.81
CA GLU A 118 -9.05 -6.57 14.96
C GLU A 118 -8.19 -7.83 14.88
N THR A 119 -7.94 -8.47 16.01
CA THR A 119 -7.33 -9.81 16.07
C THR A 119 -8.46 -10.81 16.31
N ALA A 120 -8.69 -11.70 15.36
CA ALA A 120 -9.75 -12.71 15.46
C ALA A 120 -9.26 -13.97 16.21
N GLU A 121 -10.19 -14.63 16.90
CA GLU A 121 -10.01 -15.97 17.44
C GLU A 121 -10.93 -16.93 16.67
N TRP A 122 -10.41 -18.11 16.33
CA TRP A 122 -11.18 -19.12 15.59
C TRP A 122 -12.05 -19.96 16.53
N ILE A 123 -13.32 -20.16 16.17
CA ILE A 123 -14.23 -21.09 16.84
C ILE A 123 -14.71 -22.12 15.81
N PRO A 124 -14.17 -23.36 15.82
CA PRO A 124 -14.61 -24.41 14.90
C PRO A 124 -16.06 -24.84 15.18
N VAL A 125 -16.89 -24.94 14.14
CA VAL A 125 -18.31 -25.35 14.21
C VAL A 125 -18.65 -26.30 13.06
N GLU A 126 -19.70 -27.12 13.21
CA GLU A 126 -20.16 -28.05 12.17
C GLU A 126 -21.05 -27.40 11.10
N SER A 127 -21.66 -26.26 11.41
CA SER A 127 -22.51 -25.50 10.49
C SER A 127 -22.48 -23.99 10.78
N LEU A 128 -22.80 -23.18 9.76
CA LEU A 128 -22.95 -21.73 9.86
C LEU A 128 -24.44 -21.35 9.74
N GLU A 129 -24.81 -20.18 10.27
CA GLU A 129 -26.15 -19.63 10.08
C GLU A 129 -26.41 -19.24 8.62
N GLU A 130 -27.66 -19.37 8.18
CA GLU A 130 -28.09 -18.97 6.84
C GLU A 130 -28.18 -17.44 6.74
N THR A 131 -27.80 -16.90 5.58
CA THR A 131 -27.96 -15.48 5.25
C THR A 131 -28.55 -15.34 3.85
N GLU A 132 -29.14 -14.19 3.54
CA GLU A 132 -29.68 -13.91 2.19
C GLU A 132 -28.64 -14.10 1.07
N ARG A 133 -27.36 -13.83 1.36
CA ARG A 133 -26.26 -14.02 0.41
C ARG A 133 -25.81 -15.48 0.33
N GLY A 134 -25.84 -16.22 1.44
CA GLY A 134 -25.40 -17.61 1.52
C GLY A 134 -24.03 -17.85 0.87
N ALA A 135 -23.94 -18.85 0.00
CA ALA A 135 -22.73 -19.20 -0.77
C ALA A 135 -22.48 -18.33 -2.03
N GLY A 136 -23.26 -17.25 -2.25
CA GLY A 136 -23.12 -16.38 -3.42
C GLY A 136 -21.87 -15.49 -3.38
N GLY A 137 -20.96 -15.65 -4.36
CA GLY A 137 -19.74 -14.85 -4.52
C GLY A 137 -19.31 -14.69 -5.99
N PHE A 138 -18.18 -14.01 -6.24
CA PHE A 138 -17.56 -13.88 -7.57
C PHE A 138 -18.47 -13.29 -8.68
N GLY A 139 -19.15 -12.18 -8.40
CA GLY A 139 -20.01 -11.52 -9.41
C GLY A 139 -21.44 -12.07 -9.46
N SER A 140 -21.92 -12.68 -8.37
CA SER A 140 -23.30 -13.18 -8.23
C SER A 140 -24.39 -12.11 -8.37
N SER A 141 -24.05 -10.81 -8.33
CA SER A 141 -24.95 -9.69 -8.62
C SER A 141 -24.96 -9.26 -10.10
N GLY A 142 -24.25 -9.98 -10.97
CA GLY A 142 -24.16 -9.70 -12.40
C GLY A 142 -23.14 -8.62 -12.76
N VAL A 143 -22.46 -8.82 -13.88
CA VAL A 143 -21.74 -7.77 -14.61
C VAL A 143 -22.75 -7.26 -15.63
N ALA A 144 -23.18 -6.00 -15.54
CA ALA A 144 -24.09 -5.43 -16.53
C ALA A 144 -23.46 -5.59 -17.92
N LYS A 145 -24.07 -6.44 -18.76
CA LYS A 145 -23.76 -6.50 -20.19
C LYS A 145 -24.53 -5.35 -20.84
N ASN A 146 -23.84 -4.25 -21.10
CA ASN A 146 -24.24 -3.31 -22.15
C ASN A 146 -23.43 -3.64 -23.40
#